data_AF-A0A1F5U5F1-F1
#
_entry.id   AF-A0A1F5U5F1-F1
#
_cell.length_a   1.000
_cell.length_b   1.000
_cell.length_c   1.000
_cell.angle_alpha   90.00
_cell.angle_beta   90.00
_cell.angle_gamma   90.00
#
_symmetry.space_group_name_H-M   'P 1'
#
loop_
_entity.id
_entity.type
_entity.pdbx_description
1 polymer ?
#
loop_
_entity_poly.entity_id
_entity_poly.type
_entity_poly.pdbx_seq_one_letter_code
_entity_poly.pdbx_strand_id
1 'polypeptide(L)'
;MTVAVPKRVLAAAGANLANIYENGKLALTKLGSEKIRKMGVVAAWIFAAQMFNFPVSQGTSGHLLGGIFAAVILGPFAGTLVIFIVLLVQSLFFADGGMISLGANIINMGLIGCLLSYYLYEYLNKLLRNKNIAVFIAAWASVIGAAFACSLEVGLSGKIPVLSVTKAMLGVHAIIGVAEAIITIFLLKMFKGKEESI
;
A
#
# COMPACT_ATOMS: atom_id res chain seq x y z
N MET A 1 6.89 -24.37 -38.14
CA MET A 1 5.83 -23.35 -38.08
C MET A 1 6.37 -22.14 -37.33
N THR A 2 6.90 -21.14 -38.04
CA THR A 2 7.51 -19.94 -37.45
C THR A 2 6.47 -18.82 -37.51
N VAL A 3 5.96 -18.39 -36.36
CA VAL A 3 5.03 -17.26 -36.29
C VAL A 3 5.86 -15.98 -36.43
N ALA A 4 5.61 -15.21 -37.49
CA ALA A 4 6.26 -13.92 -37.68
C ALA A 4 5.81 -12.94 -36.58
N VAL A 5 6.73 -12.58 -35.69
CA VAL A 5 6.46 -11.59 -34.63
C VAL A 5 6.38 -10.20 -35.30
N PRO A 6 5.28 -9.45 -35.14
CA PRO A 6 5.13 -8.13 -35.76
C PRO A 6 6.24 -7.18 -35.33
N LYS A 7 6.82 -6.40 -36.25
CA LYS A 7 7.91 -5.43 -35.98
C LYS A 7 7.59 -4.45 -34.82
N ARG A 8 6.30 -4.15 -34.60
CA ARG A 8 5.82 -3.32 -33.49
C ARG A 8 6.00 -3.97 -32.12
N VAL A 9 5.88 -5.30 -32.03
CA VAL A 9 6.09 -6.07 -30.80
C VAL A 9 7.57 -6.09 -30.43
N LEU A 10 8.46 -6.27 -31.41
CA LEU A 10 9.92 -6.15 -31.20
C LEU A 10 10.32 -4.74 -30.74
N ALA A 11 9.75 -3.69 -31.35
CA ALA A 11 10.03 -2.30 -30.96
C ALA A 11 9.53 -1.99 -29.53
N ALA A 12 8.34 -2.47 -29.15
CA ALA A 12 7.81 -2.31 -27.80
C ALA A 12 8.65 -3.07 -26.75
N ALA A 13 9.09 -4.29 -27.07
CA ALA A 13 9.99 -5.06 -26.21
C ALA A 13 11.35 -4.35 -26.02
N GLY A 14 11.92 -3.79 -27.08
CA GLY A 14 13.15 -2.99 -27.02
C GLY A 14 13.02 -1.72 -26.18
N ALA A 15 11.90 -0.99 -26.31
CA ALA A 15 11.62 0.19 -25.49
C ALA A 15 11.46 -0.16 -24.00
N ASN A 16 10.84 -1.30 -23.68
CA ASN A 16 10.71 -1.78 -22.30
C ASN A 16 12.08 -2.16 -21.71
N LEU A 17 12.93 -2.84 -22.47
CA LEU A 17 14.30 -3.19 -22.05
C LEU A 17 15.15 -1.95 -21.79
N ALA A 18 15.07 -0.94 -22.66
CA ALA A 18 15.77 0.34 -22.47
C ALA A 18 15.29 1.06 -21.20
N ASN A 19 13.98 1.09 -20.94
CA ASN A 19 13.43 1.67 -19.72
C ASN A 19 13.87 0.90 -18.46
N ILE A 20 13.93 -0.43 -18.50
CA ILE A 20 14.41 -1.24 -17.36
C ILE A 20 15.89 -0.94 -17.10
N TYR A 21 16.70 -0.86 -18.16
CA TYR A 21 18.13 -0.54 -18.06
C TYR A 21 18.38 0.86 -17.48
N GLU A 22 17.69 1.89 -17.99
CA GLU A 22 17.83 3.27 -17.49
C GLU A 22 17.36 3.40 -16.03
N ASN A 23 16.25 2.76 -15.66
CA ASN A 23 15.80 2.73 -14.26
C ASN A 23 16.76 1.96 -13.34
N GLY A 24 17.34 0.85 -13.83
CA GLY A 24 18.36 0.10 -13.11
C GLY A 24 19.64 0.93 -12.90
N LYS A 25 20.05 1.69 -13.92
CA LYS A 25 21.19 2.61 -13.83
C LYS A 25 20.90 3.77 -12.87
N LEU A 26 19.68 4.31 -12.88
CA LEU A 26 19.23 5.31 -11.92
C LEU A 26 19.28 4.79 -10.48
N ALA A 27 18.93 3.52 -10.24
CA ALA A 27 19.04 2.89 -8.92
C ALA A 27 20.49 2.86 -8.39
N LEU A 28 21.48 2.79 -9.29
CA LEU A 28 22.91 2.83 -8.96
C LEU A 28 23.47 4.25 -8.78
N THR A 29 22.67 5.28 -9.05
CA THR A 29 23.05 6.67 -8.78
C THR A 29 22.79 7.06 -7.33
N LYS A 30 23.37 8.18 -6.87
CA LYS A 30 23.13 8.76 -5.54
C LYS A 30 21.63 9.06 -5.29
N LEU A 31 20.89 9.46 -6.33
CA LEU A 31 19.45 9.68 -6.24
C LEU A 31 18.67 8.36 -6.02
N GLY A 32 19.12 7.29 -6.68
CA GLY A 32 18.58 5.95 -6.50
C GLY A 32 18.84 5.39 -5.10
N SER A 33 20.08 5.51 -4.61
CA SER A 33 20.46 5.03 -3.27
C SER A 33 19.73 5.76 -2.15
N GLU A 34 19.55 7.09 -2.26
CA GLU A 34 18.72 7.88 -1.35
C GLU A 34 17.26 7.42 -1.34
N LYS A 35 16.68 7.16 -2.52
CA LYS A 35 15.30 6.67 -2.63
C LYS A 35 15.15 5.28 -2.01
N ILE A 36 16.07 4.36 -2.28
CA ILE A 36 16.08 3.01 -1.68
C ILE A 36 16.19 3.09 -0.16
N ARG A 37 17.05 3.98 0.38
CA ARG A 37 17.17 4.22 1.82
C ARG A 37 15.84 4.70 2.42
N LYS A 38 15.18 5.67 1.79
CA LYS A 38 13.85 6.14 2.24
C LYS A 38 12.81 5.02 2.20
N MET A 39 12.81 4.21 1.15
CA MET A 39 11.93 3.04 1.05
C MET A 39 12.15 2.06 2.21
N GLY A 40 13.40 1.78 2.58
CA GLY A 40 13.72 0.91 3.72
C GLY A 40 13.23 1.46 5.07
N VAL A 41 13.40 2.76 5.33
CA VAL A 41 12.90 3.40 6.57
C VAL A 41 11.37 3.37 6.64
N VAL A 42 10.70 3.68 5.52
CA VAL A 42 9.23 3.64 5.43
C VAL A 42 8.73 2.20 5.60
N ALA A 43 9.38 1.22 4.98
CA ALA A 43 9.06 -0.20 5.14
C ALA A 43 9.17 -0.65 6.61
N ALA A 44 10.26 -0.29 7.30
CA ALA A 44 10.44 -0.64 8.71
C ALA A 44 9.35 -0.04 9.61
N TRP A 45 8.97 1.22 9.37
CA TRP A 45 7.87 1.87 10.10
C TRP A 45 6.53 1.17 9.87
N ILE A 46 6.20 0.88 8.60
CA ILE A 46 4.93 0.23 8.25
C ILE A 46 4.88 -1.20 8.82
N PHE A 47 5.97 -1.95 8.69
CA PHE A 47 6.10 -3.28 9.27
C PHE A 47 5.83 -3.23 10.78
N ALA A 48 6.51 -2.34 11.52
CA ALA A 48 6.33 -2.20 12.96
C ALA A 48 4.89 -1.78 13.32
N ALA A 49 4.29 -0.86 12.56
CA ALA A 49 2.91 -0.42 12.77
C ALA A 49 1.90 -1.55 12.53
N GLN A 50 2.12 -2.39 11.52
CA GLN A 50 1.25 -3.53 11.18
C GLN A 50 1.32 -4.65 12.23
N MET A 51 2.43 -4.79 12.94
CA MET A 51 2.55 -5.77 14.02
C MET A 51 1.66 -5.46 15.24
N PHE A 52 1.12 -4.24 15.35
CA PHE A 52 0.01 -3.96 16.26
C PHE A 52 -1.30 -4.46 15.65
N ASN A 53 -1.55 -5.76 15.80
CA ASN A 53 -2.80 -6.39 15.40
C ASN A 53 -3.84 -6.34 16.54
N PHE A 54 -5.07 -6.06 16.14
CA PHE A 54 -6.26 -6.07 16.98
C PHE A 54 -7.14 -7.24 16.54
N PRO A 55 -7.58 -8.11 17.46
CA PRO A 55 -8.46 -9.21 17.10
C PRO A 55 -9.80 -8.68 16.61
N VAL A 56 -10.23 -9.11 15.42
CA VAL A 56 -11.56 -8.85 14.88
C VAL A 56 -12.38 -10.13 15.05
N SER A 57 -13.69 -10.00 15.28
CA SER A 57 -14.56 -11.15 15.43
C SER A 57 -14.51 -12.04 14.18
N GLN A 58 -14.66 -13.35 14.36
CA GLN A 58 -14.68 -14.38 13.31
C GLN A 58 -13.32 -14.70 12.66
N GLY A 59 -12.23 -14.57 13.43
CA GLY A 59 -10.93 -15.12 13.05
C GLY A 59 -10.13 -14.25 12.08
N THR A 60 -10.54 -13.01 11.87
CA THR A 60 -9.75 -12.00 11.17
C THR A 60 -9.05 -11.08 12.18
N SER A 61 -8.06 -10.33 11.71
CA SER A 61 -7.41 -9.27 12.46
C SER A 61 -7.63 -7.93 11.76
N GLY A 62 -7.54 -6.86 12.55
CA GLY A 62 -7.42 -5.50 12.05
C GLY A 62 -6.09 -4.93 12.48
N HIS A 63 -5.45 -4.16 11.62
CA HIS A 63 -4.19 -3.49 11.95
C HIS A 63 -4.06 -2.22 11.10
N LEU A 64 -3.07 -1.40 11.42
CA LEU A 64 -2.72 -0.25 10.59
C LEU A 64 -2.24 -0.73 9.21
N LEU A 65 -2.52 0.02 8.15
CA LEU A 65 -2.20 -0.34 6.76
C LEU A 65 -0.96 0.41 6.27
N GLY A 66 -0.87 1.72 6.51
CA GLY A 66 0.28 2.55 6.16
C GLY A 66 0.39 2.90 4.67
N GLY A 67 -0.64 2.59 3.87
CA GLY A 67 -0.61 2.71 2.41
C GLY A 67 -0.51 4.16 1.94
N ILE A 68 -1.35 5.06 2.46
CA ILE A 68 -1.28 6.50 2.12
C ILE A 68 0.02 7.14 2.58
N PHE A 69 0.49 6.78 3.78
CA PHE A 69 1.79 7.25 4.26
C PHE A 69 2.92 6.88 3.29
N ALA A 70 3.00 5.62 2.88
CA ALA A 70 3.98 5.13 1.91
C ALA A 70 3.87 5.87 0.57
N ALA A 71 2.66 5.95 0.02
CA ALA A 71 2.43 6.49 -1.31
C ALA A 71 2.68 7.99 -1.39
N VAL A 72 2.35 8.76 -0.35
CA VAL A 72 2.58 10.22 -0.32
C VAL A 72 4.07 10.57 -0.19
N ILE A 73 4.87 9.75 0.51
CA ILE A 73 6.32 9.98 0.64
C ILE A 73 7.09 9.47 -0.58
N LEU A 74 6.79 8.27 -1.06
CA LEU A 74 7.61 7.56 -2.05
C LEU A 74 7.05 7.65 -3.47
N GLY A 75 5.80 8.10 -3.62
CA GLY A 75 5.00 7.96 -4.82
C GLY A 75 4.23 6.63 -4.87
N PRO A 76 3.18 6.55 -5.72
CA PRO A 76 2.22 5.44 -5.73
C PRO A 76 2.88 4.06 -5.97
N PHE A 77 3.77 3.98 -6.95
CA PHE A 77 4.39 2.69 -7.33
C PHE A 77 5.43 2.23 -6.30
N ALA A 78 6.31 3.13 -5.84
CA ALA A 78 7.31 2.78 -4.84
C ALA A 78 6.68 2.50 -3.47
N GLY A 79 5.64 3.23 -3.08
CA GLY A 79 4.85 2.93 -1.88
C GLY A 79 4.18 1.56 -1.96
N THR A 80 3.58 1.22 -3.10
CA THR A 80 2.96 -0.10 -3.32
C THR A 80 3.98 -1.22 -3.26
N LEU A 81 5.18 -1.02 -3.83
CA LEU A 81 6.29 -1.97 -3.73
C LEU A 81 6.76 -2.14 -2.29
N VAL A 82 6.79 -1.07 -1.49
CA VAL A 82 7.09 -1.16 -0.06
C VAL A 82 6.05 -2.00 0.68
N ILE A 83 4.75 -1.77 0.44
CA ILE A 83 3.68 -2.59 1.04
C ILE A 83 3.85 -4.07 0.65
N PHE A 84 4.13 -4.36 -0.62
CA PHE A 84 4.40 -5.72 -1.08
C PHE A 84 5.56 -6.38 -0.31
N ILE A 85 6.70 -5.69 -0.17
CA ILE A 85 7.86 -6.23 0.54
C ILE A 85 7.53 -6.49 2.01
N VAL A 86 6.80 -5.57 2.66
CA VAL A 86 6.38 -5.74 4.05
C VAL A 86 5.51 -6.99 4.21
N LEU A 87 4.51 -7.17 3.35
CA LEU A 87 3.63 -8.35 3.36
C LEU A 87 4.41 -9.65 3.12
N LEU A 88 5.37 -9.63 2.20
CA LEU A 88 6.21 -10.78 1.92
C LEU A 88 7.05 -11.18 3.15
N VAL A 89 7.64 -10.21 3.84
CA VAL A 89 8.40 -10.45 5.07
C VAL A 89 7.49 -10.99 6.18
N GLN A 90 6.29 -10.43 6.34
CA GLN A 90 5.30 -10.90 7.31
C GLN A 90 4.91 -12.35 7.07
N SER A 91 4.62 -12.71 5.82
CA SER A 91 4.21 -14.07 5.46
C SER A 91 5.33 -15.10 5.61
N LEU A 92 6.59 -14.71 5.38
CA LEU A 92 7.74 -15.62 5.43
C LEU A 92 8.33 -15.78 6.84
N PHE A 93 8.45 -14.68 7.60
CA PHE A 93 9.24 -14.66 8.83
C PHE A 93 8.40 -14.51 10.10
N PHE A 94 7.19 -13.96 10.00
CA PHE A 94 6.34 -13.67 11.16
C PHE A 94 5.08 -14.53 11.21
N ALA A 95 4.89 -15.42 10.23
CA ALA A 95 3.69 -16.25 10.07
C ALA A 95 2.39 -15.43 10.08
N ASP A 96 2.47 -14.16 9.70
CA ASP A 96 1.33 -13.25 9.62
C ASP A 96 0.88 -13.13 8.16
N GLY A 97 -0.41 -13.34 7.90
CA GLY A 97 -1.00 -13.18 6.58
C GLY A 97 -0.70 -14.26 5.54
N GLY A 98 0.03 -15.35 5.85
CA GLY A 98 0.15 -16.61 5.09
C GLY A 98 0.56 -16.54 3.59
N MET A 99 1.46 -17.41 3.12
CA MET A 99 1.92 -17.37 1.71
C MET A 99 0.82 -17.56 0.66
N ILE A 100 -0.22 -18.33 0.96
CA ILE A 100 -1.35 -18.57 0.03
C ILE A 100 -2.26 -17.33 -0.04
N SER A 101 -2.41 -16.60 1.06
CA SER A 101 -3.20 -15.36 1.15
C SER A 101 -2.42 -14.12 0.75
N LEU A 102 -1.10 -14.22 0.50
CA LEU A 102 -0.27 -13.10 0.09
C LEU A 102 -0.82 -12.37 -1.14
N GLY A 103 -1.33 -13.10 -2.14
CA GLY A 103 -1.94 -12.49 -3.33
C GLY A 103 -3.15 -11.61 -3.01
N ALA A 104 -4.06 -12.10 -2.16
CA ALA A 104 -5.22 -11.36 -1.68
C ALA A 104 -4.79 -10.13 -0.85
N ASN A 105 -3.81 -10.29 0.04
CA ASN A 105 -3.28 -9.19 0.84
C ASN A 105 -2.63 -8.09 -0.02
N ILE A 106 -1.93 -8.46 -1.10
CA ILE A 106 -1.37 -7.49 -2.05
C ILE A 106 -2.48 -6.70 -2.76
N ILE A 107 -3.58 -7.35 -3.14
CA ILE A 107 -4.73 -6.68 -3.74
C ILE A 107 -5.36 -5.71 -2.73
N ASN A 108 -5.63 -6.17 -1.51
CA ASN A 108 -6.28 -5.37 -0.48
C ASN A 108 -5.42 -4.18 -0.03
N MET A 109 -4.17 -4.43 0.31
CA MET A 109 -3.33 -3.41 0.96
C MET A 109 -2.41 -2.68 -0.03
N GLY A 110 -1.88 -3.38 -1.03
CA GLY A 110 -1.04 -2.79 -2.06
C GLY A 110 -1.86 -2.03 -3.10
N LEU A 111 -2.79 -2.71 -3.76
CA LEU A 111 -3.58 -2.08 -4.83
C LEU A 111 -4.63 -1.12 -4.26
N ILE A 112 -5.54 -1.60 -3.41
CA ILE A 112 -6.64 -0.77 -2.89
C ILE A 112 -6.11 0.21 -1.83
N GLY A 113 -5.44 -0.31 -0.81
CA GLY A 113 -4.97 0.47 0.33
C GLY A 113 -3.85 1.47 0.03
N CYS A 114 -3.07 1.28 -1.04
CA CYS A 114 -1.95 2.17 -1.35
C CYS A 114 -2.11 2.83 -2.73
N LEU A 115 -2.14 2.05 -3.82
CA LEU A 115 -2.12 2.60 -5.18
C LEU A 115 -3.38 3.41 -5.53
N LEU A 116 -4.57 2.83 -5.38
CA LEU A 116 -5.83 3.50 -5.70
C LEU A 116 -6.11 4.65 -4.73
N SER A 117 -5.84 4.44 -3.45
CA SER A 117 -6.04 5.46 -2.43
C SER A 117 -5.12 6.67 -2.61
N TYR A 118 -3.93 6.50 -3.20
CA TYR A 118 -3.08 7.62 -3.59
C TYR A 118 -3.75 8.53 -4.62
N TYR A 119 -4.38 7.96 -5.65
CA TYR A 119 -5.08 8.75 -6.66
C TYR A 119 -6.32 9.43 -6.08
N LEU A 120 -7.00 8.79 -5.11
CA LEU A 120 -8.04 9.44 -4.33
C LEU A 120 -7.48 10.64 -3.54
N TYR A 121 -6.34 10.48 -2.87
CA TYR A 121 -5.64 11.59 -2.21
C TYR A 121 -5.32 12.73 -3.19
N GLU A 122 -4.78 12.41 -4.37
CA GLU A 122 -4.40 13.42 -5.35
C GLU A 122 -5.62 14.21 -5.84
N TYR A 123 -6.72 13.50 -6.13
CA TYR A 123 -7.99 14.11 -6.52
C TYR A 123 -8.54 15.02 -5.40
N LEU A 124 -8.62 14.52 -4.17
CA LEU A 124 -9.13 15.28 -3.02
C LEU A 124 -8.25 16.48 -2.68
N ASN A 125 -6.92 16.35 -2.81
CA ASN A 125 -6.00 17.45 -2.54
C ASN A 125 -6.19 18.59 -3.57
N LYS A 126 -6.45 18.25 -4.84
CA LYS A 126 -6.79 19.23 -5.88
C LYS A 126 -8.15 19.89 -5.62
N LEU A 127 -9.14 19.10 -5.23
CA LEU A 127 -10.52 19.57 -5.00
C LEU A 127 -10.65 20.43 -3.74
N LEU A 128 -10.15 19.95 -2.60
CA LEU A 128 -10.32 20.58 -1.29
C LEU A 128 -9.28 21.67 -1.01
N ARG A 129 -8.15 21.65 -1.73
CA ARG A 129 -6.98 22.52 -1.51
C ARG A 129 -6.46 22.49 -0.06
N ASN A 130 -6.73 21.39 0.65
CA ASN A 130 -6.27 21.17 2.03
C ASN A 130 -5.64 19.78 2.14
N LYS A 131 -4.31 19.76 2.22
CA LYS A 131 -3.53 18.52 2.27
C LYS A 131 -3.91 17.63 3.45
N ASN A 132 -4.13 18.20 4.63
CA ASN A 132 -4.43 17.40 5.83
C ASN A 132 -5.79 16.71 5.71
N ILE A 133 -6.81 17.43 5.21
CA ILE A 133 -8.15 16.84 5.01
C ILE A 133 -8.10 15.79 3.90
N ALA A 134 -7.40 16.06 2.80
CA ALA A 134 -7.26 15.10 1.70
C ALA A 134 -6.55 13.81 2.15
N VAL A 135 -5.47 13.93 2.93
CA VAL A 135 -4.77 12.78 3.53
C VAL A 135 -5.70 12.05 4.50
N PHE A 136 -6.44 12.77 5.34
CA PHE A 136 -7.34 12.14 6.31
C PHE A 136 -8.37 11.24 5.62
N ILE A 137 -9.10 11.80 4.66
CA ILE A 137 -10.15 11.09 3.94
C ILE A 137 -9.57 9.92 3.15
N ALA A 138 -8.44 10.13 2.45
CA ALA A 138 -7.83 9.06 1.67
C ALA A 138 -7.26 7.93 2.54
N ALA A 139 -6.67 8.24 3.70
CA ALA A 139 -6.15 7.23 4.63
C ALA A 139 -7.29 6.42 5.26
N TRP A 140 -8.37 7.09 5.66
CA TRP A 140 -9.54 6.40 6.18
C TRP A 140 -10.21 5.51 5.10
N ALA A 141 -10.39 6.05 3.89
CA ALA A 141 -10.97 5.30 2.77
C ALA A 141 -10.08 4.13 2.32
N SER A 142 -8.75 4.27 2.43
CA SER A 142 -7.80 3.18 2.19
C SER A 142 -8.05 1.99 3.11
N VAL A 143 -8.12 2.23 4.41
CA VAL A 143 -8.34 1.18 5.42
C VAL A 143 -9.71 0.53 5.23
N ILE A 144 -10.76 1.33 5.03
CA ILE A 144 -12.12 0.84 4.77
C ILE A 144 -12.21 0.03 3.47
N GLY A 145 -11.60 0.52 2.38
CA GLY A 145 -11.62 -0.14 1.09
C GLY A 145 -10.91 -1.49 1.13
N ALA A 146 -9.73 -1.54 1.77
CA ALA A 146 -8.99 -2.78 1.96
C ALA A 146 -9.76 -3.79 2.83
N ALA A 147 -10.34 -3.33 3.94
CA ALA A 147 -11.13 -4.17 4.84
C ALA A 147 -12.40 -4.70 4.15
N PHE A 148 -13.05 -3.87 3.32
CA PHE A 148 -14.20 -4.28 2.53
C PHE A 148 -13.82 -5.38 1.54
N ALA A 149 -12.76 -5.19 0.75
CA ALA A 149 -12.30 -6.17 -0.22
C ALA A 149 -11.91 -7.50 0.45
N CYS A 150 -11.15 -7.45 1.55
CA CYS A 150 -10.84 -8.63 2.36
C CYS A 150 -12.11 -9.34 2.85
N SER A 151 -13.12 -8.59 3.32
CA SER A 151 -14.38 -9.18 3.77
C SER A 151 -15.15 -9.89 2.65
N LEU A 152 -15.08 -9.37 1.42
CA LEU A 152 -15.66 -10.03 0.25
C LEU A 152 -14.91 -11.31 -0.09
N GLU A 153 -13.58 -11.29 -0.10
CA GLU A 153 -12.76 -12.49 -0.37
C GLU A 153 -13.04 -13.60 0.65
N VAL A 154 -13.09 -13.25 1.94
CA VAL A 154 -13.42 -14.19 3.02
C VAL A 154 -14.85 -14.71 2.87
N GLY A 155 -15.82 -13.84 2.58
CA GLY A 155 -17.20 -14.25 2.42
C GLY A 155 -17.43 -15.13 1.18
N LEU A 156 -16.77 -14.82 0.06
CA LEU A 156 -16.82 -15.60 -1.18
C LEU A 156 -16.10 -16.95 -1.06
N SER A 157 -15.21 -17.12 -0.07
CA SER A 157 -14.61 -18.43 0.23
C SER A 157 -15.61 -19.45 0.79
N GLY A 158 -16.81 -19.02 1.17
CA GLY A 158 -17.86 -19.87 1.75
C GLY A 158 -17.65 -20.23 3.22
N LYS A 159 -16.57 -19.75 3.86
CA LYS A 159 -16.28 -20.05 5.28
C LYS A 159 -17.14 -19.27 6.27
N ILE A 160 -17.45 -18.01 5.95
CA ILE A 160 -18.16 -17.07 6.83
C ILE A 160 -19.19 -16.31 6.00
N PRO A 161 -20.42 -16.08 6.49
CA PRO A 161 -21.40 -15.28 5.75
C PRO A 161 -20.88 -13.86 5.47
N VAL A 162 -20.93 -13.43 4.19
CA VAL A 162 -20.41 -12.13 3.71
C VAL A 162 -20.87 -10.98 4.61
N LEU A 163 -22.18 -10.88 4.87
CA LEU A 163 -22.74 -9.79 5.68
C LEU A 163 -22.17 -9.77 7.12
N SER A 164 -21.88 -10.94 7.68
CA SER A 164 -21.34 -11.07 9.03
C SER A 164 -19.88 -10.57 9.09
N VAL A 165 -19.03 -11.06 8.19
CA VAL A 165 -17.61 -10.64 8.13
C VAL A 165 -17.47 -9.18 7.72
N THR A 166 -18.27 -8.68 6.78
CA THR A 166 -18.23 -7.27 6.37
C THR A 166 -18.61 -6.34 7.52
N LYS A 167 -19.66 -6.64 8.29
CA LYS A 167 -20.02 -5.82 9.47
C LYS A 167 -18.91 -5.79 10.51
N ALA A 168 -18.32 -6.95 10.81
CA ALA A 168 -17.22 -7.07 11.75
C ALA A 168 -15.98 -6.28 11.29
N MET A 169 -15.55 -6.50 10.05
CA MET A 169 -14.37 -5.87 9.46
C MET A 169 -14.55 -4.36 9.38
N LEU A 170 -15.63 -3.86 8.77
CA LEU A 170 -15.84 -2.43 8.60
C LEU A 170 -16.03 -1.70 9.93
N GLY A 171 -16.67 -2.32 10.92
CA GLY A 171 -16.87 -1.72 12.24
C GLY A 171 -15.53 -1.40 12.93
N VAL A 172 -14.66 -2.40 13.04
CA VAL A 172 -13.34 -2.21 13.67
C VAL A 172 -12.44 -1.31 12.81
N HIS A 173 -12.43 -1.52 11.50
CA HIS A 173 -11.56 -0.76 10.58
C HIS A 173 -11.98 0.70 10.42
N ALA A 174 -13.23 1.08 10.72
CA ALA A 174 -13.63 2.48 10.77
C ALA A 174 -12.89 3.25 11.88
N ILE A 175 -12.67 2.61 13.04
CA ILE A 175 -11.94 3.21 14.17
C ILE A 175 -10.43 3.21 13.88
N ILE A 176 -9.90 2.07 13.41
CA ILE A 176 -8.49 1.95 13.00
C ILE A 176 -8.16 3.00 11.92
N GLY A 177 -9.03 3.18 10.93
CA GLY A 177 -8.84 4.14 9.85
C GLY A 177 -8.75 5.59 10.34
N VAL A 178 -9.48 5.96 11.39
CA VAL A 178 -9.38 7.30 11.99
C VAL A 178 -8.03 7.47 12.68
N ALA A 179 -7.61 6.47 13.47
CA ALA A 179 -6.31 6.48 14.12
C ALA A 179 -5.18 6.55 13.08
N GLU A 180 -5.25 5.76 12.02
CA GLU A 180 -4.28 5.74 10.93
C GLU A 180 -4.21 7.07 10.19
N ALA A 181 -5.35 7.70 9.92
CA ALA A 181 -5.38 9.00 9.27
C ALA A 181 -4.67 10.08 10.11
N ILE A 182 -4.87 10.07 11.43
CA ILE A 182 -4.19 10.99 12.36
C ILE A 182 -2.69 10.72 12.39
N ILE A 183 -2.29 9.46 12.55
CA ILE A 183 -0.89 9.03 12.57
C ILE A 183 -0.20 9.41 11.25
N THR A 184 -0.88 9.19 10.11
CA THR A 184 -0.34 9.52 8.78
C THR A 184 -0.08 11.02 8.65
N ILE A 185 -1.01 11.88 9.06
CA ILE A 185 -0.81 13.33 9.03
C ILE A 185 0.38 13.74 9.92
N PHE A 186 0.48 13.17 11.12
CA PHE A 186 1.57 13.43 12.04
C PHE A 186 2.93 13.04 11.44
N LEU A 187 3.04 11.81 10.93
CA LEU A 187 4.26 11.32 10.29
C LEU A 187 4.66 12.18 9.07
N LEU A 188 3.70 12.55 8.22
CA LEU A 188 3.97 13.41 7.06
C LEU A 188 4.51 14.79 7.45
N LYS A 189 4.08 15.35 8.58
CA LYS A 189 4.63 16.60 9.11
C LYS A 189 6.06 16.42 9.63
N MET A 190 6.33 15.34 10.37
CA MET A 190 7.67 15.04 10.87
C MET A 190 8.69 14.80 9.75
N PHE A 191 8.30 14.08 8.69
CA PHE A 191 9.20 13.81 7.56
C PHE A 191 9.52 15.05 6.74
N LYS A 192 8.56 15.96 6.55
CA LYS A 192 8.81 17.24 5.88
C LYS A 192 9.78 18.14 6.64
N GLY A 193 9.65 18.22 7.96
CA GLY A 193 10.50 19.07 8.79
C GLY A 193 12.00 18.72 8.76
N LYS A 194 12.38 17.52 8.30
CA LYS A 194 13.78 17.09 8.17
C LYS A 194 14.41 17.39 6.80
N GLU A 195 13.61 17.62 5.76
CA GLU A 195 14.12 17.96 4.42
C GLU A 195 14.37 19.47 4.26
N GLU A 196 13.73 20.31 5.08
CA GLU A 196 13.92 21.77 5.08
C GLU A 196 15.09 22.23 6.00
N SER A 197 15.73 21.31 6.73
CA SER A 197 16.76 21.59 7.74
C SER A 197 18.18 21.14 7.35
N ILE A 198 18.43 20.85 6.06
CA ILE A 198 19.74 20.50 5.47
C ILE A 198 19.97 21.44 4.29
#